data_AF-A0A1G3PK60-F1
#
_entry.id   AF-A0A1G3PK60-F1
#
_cell.length_a   1.000
_cell.length_b   1.000
_cell.length_c   1.000
_cell.angle_alpha   90.00
_cell.angle_beta   90.00
_cell.angle_gamma   90.00
#
_symmetry.space_group_name_H-M   'P 1'
#
loop_
_entity.id
_entity.type
_entity.pdbx_description
1 polymer ?
#
loop_
_entity_poly.entity_id
_entity_poly.type
_entity_poly.pdbx_seq_one_letter_code
_entity_poly.pdbx_strand_id
1 'polypeptide(L)'
;MENEHIKTKEEKAGALMFGIIMIVVGGLFLLGTIFPWFKIGNLWPLFIALPVPFIMIPLLTEGKKAGAVLIPITILLFLCVYFLWLNIVGWQNAAQTWPNFILAPGLGFLLAALLTGEVGFYIPAGILIALVVIFYFSFFNFSLMIAILLIGLGLLIVGKTFYQMVKKKS
;
A
#
# COMPACT_ATOMS: atom_id res chain seq x y z
N MET A 1 45.46 13.13 -13.33
CA MET A 1 45.04 13.87 -12.12
C MET A 1 43.52 13.95 -11.99
N GLU A 2 42.74 13.89 -13.07
CA GLU A 2 41.26 13.93 -12.99
C GLU A 2 40.62 12.63 -12.45
N ASN A 3 41.26 11.47 -12.67
CA ASN A 3 40.72 10.17 -12.23
C ASN A 3 40.81 9.88 -10.71
N GLU A 4 41.67 10.57 -9.95
CA GLU A 4 41.75 10.37 -8.49
C GLU A 4 40.60 11.06 -7.73
N HIS A 5 40.14 12.21 -8.23
CA HIS A 5 39.04 12.94 -7.60
C HIS A 5 37.67 12.27 -7.78
N ILE A 6 37.48 11.50 -8.86
CA ILE A 6 36.24 10.75 -9.09
C ILE A 6 36.18 9.53 -8.17
N LYS A 7 37.29 8.80 -8.04
CA LYS A 7 37.38 7.58 -7.21
C LYS A 7 37.10 7.85 -5.73
N THR A 8 37.61 8.96 -5.19
CA THR A 8 37.40 9.37 -3.79
C THR A 8 35.97 9.83 -3.49
N LYS A 9 35.21 10.28 -4.51
CA LYS A 9 33.83 10.75 -4.33
C LYS A 9 32.84 9.58 -4.28
N GLU A 10 33.05 8.56 -5.12
CA GLU A 10 32.25 7.33 -5.13
C GLU A 10 32.44 6.50 -3.86
N GLU A 11 33.68 6.39 -3.37
CA GLU A 11 34.00 5.66 -2.14
C GLU A 11 33.33 6.28 -0.90
N LYS A 12 33.30 7.63 -0.84
CA LYS A 12 32.58 8.38 0.20
C LYS A 12 31.07 8.17 0.12
N ALA A 13 30.49 8.13 -1.08
CA ALA A 13 29.06 7.89 -1.25
C ALA A 13 28.65 6.46 -0.83
N GLY A 14 29.48 5.47 -1.15
CA GLY A 14 29.30 4.08 -0.69
C GLY A 14 29.35 3.96 0.83
N ALA A 15 30.33 4.58 1.47
CA ALA A 15 30.45 4.60 2.93
C ALA A 15 29.26 5.28 3.62
N LEU A 16 28.73 6.36 3.03
CA LEU A 16 27.57 7.08 3.56
C LEU A 16 26.29 6.25 3.47
N MET A 17 26.05 5.59 2.33
CA MET A 17 24.92 4.64 2.20
C MET A 17 25.04 3.48 3.18
N PHE A 18 26.22 2.88 3.30
CA PHE A 18 26.45 1.79 4.24
C PHE A 18 26.23 2.24 5.70
N GLY A 19 26.68 3.45 6.05
CA GLY A 19 26.42 4.07 7.35
C GLY A 19 24.93 4.27 7.63
N ILE A 20 24.16 4.78 6.67
CA ILE A 20 22.70 4.92 6.80
C ILE A 20 22.04 3.57 7.03
N ILE A 21 22.42 2.54 6.25
CA ILE A 21 21.90 1.18 6.42
C ILE A 21 22.20 0.66 7.83
N MET A 22 23.43 0.83 8.32
CA MET A 22 23.81 0.43 9.69
C MET A 22 23.00 1.18 10.76
N ILE A 23 22.76 2.48 10.61
CA ILE A 23 21.97 3.27 11.56
C ILE A 23 20.52 2.78 11.58
N VAL A 24 19.93 2.55 10.41
CA VAL A 24 18.55 2.06 10.29
C VAL A 24 18.43 0.66 10.89
N VAL A 25 19.33 -0.26 10.55
CA VAL A 25 19.35 -1.62 11.09
C VAL A 25 19.57 -1.58 12.61
N GLY A 26 20.57 -0.85 13.11
CA GLY A 26 20.83 -0.71 14.54
C GLY A 26 19.67 -0.11 15.32
N GLY A 27 19.01 0.92 14.77
CA GLY A 27 17.82 1.54 15.36
C GLY A 27 16.65 0.56 15.47
N LEU A 28 16.46 -0.31 14.47
CA LEU A 28 15.45 -1.37 14.51
C LEU A 28 15.71 -2.40 15.60
N PHE A 29 16.98 -2.79 15.81
CA PHE A 29 17.37 -3.68 16.89
C PHE A 29 17.11 -3.07 18.28
N LEU A 30 17.39 -1.77 18.45
CA LEU A 30 17.09 -1.04 19.69
C LEU A 30 15.59 -0.96 19.98
N LEU A 31 14.77 -0.70 18.97
CA LEU A 31 13.30 -0.68 19.12
C LEU A 31 12.74 -2.02 19.59
N GLY A 32 13.27 -3.14 19.09
CA GLY A 32 12.90 -4.49 19.55
C GLY A 32 13.29 -4.79 21.01
N THR A 33 14.24 -4.03 21.57
CA THR A 33 14.66 -4.16 22.97
C THR A 33 13.78 -3.29 23.89
N ILE A 34 13.38 -2.10 23.43
CA ILE A 34 12.60 -1.13 24.22
C ILE A 34 11.11 -1.52 24.28
N PHE A 35 10.58 -2.17 23.24
CA PHE A 35 9.16 -2.51 23.14
C PHE A 35 8.96 -4.04 23.14
N PRO A 36 8.61 -4.67 24.28
CA PRO A 36 8.48 -6.13 24.39
C PRO A 36 7.33 -6.72 23.55
N TRP A 37 6.31 -5.92 23.22
CA TRP A 37 5.27 -6.29 22.26
C TRP A 37 5.77 -6.31 20.81
N PHE A 38 6.94 -5.72 20.56
CA PHE A 38 7.60 -5.64 19.28
C PHE A 38 8.55 -6.84 19.12
N LYS A 39 7.98 -8.01 18.87
CA LYS A 39 8.76 -9.21 18.59
C LYS A 39 9.60 -8.96 17.34
N ILE A 40 10.93 -9.08 17.45
CA ILE A 40 11.87 -8.94 16.32
C ILE A 40 11.48 -9.80 15.12
N GLY A 41 10.88 -10.98 15.37
CA GLY A 41 10.33 -11.83 14.32
C GLY A 41 9.30 -11.15 13.42
N ASN A 42 8.58 -10.12 13.89
CA ASN A 42 7.59 -9.36 13.13
C ASN A 42 8.20 -8.29 12.21
N LEU A 43 9.50 -8.04 12.32
CA LEU A 43 10.20 -7.02 11.51
C LEU A 43 10.76 -7.56 10.19
N TRP A 44 10.64 -8.87 9.94
CA TRP A 44 11.16 -9.51 8.74
C TRP A 44 10.75 -8.83 7.42
N PRO A 45 9.57 -8.20 7.26
CA PRO A 45 9.23 -7.56 6.00
C PRO A 45 10.12 -6.37 5.64
N LEU A 46 10.84 -5.78 6.61
CA LEU A 46 11.81 -4.71 6.35
C LEU A 46 12.96 -5.19 5.45
N PHE A 47 13.28 -6.49 5.46
CA PHE A 47 14.27 -7.05 4.54
C PHE A 47 13.82 -6.97 3.07
N ILE A 48 12.51 -6.90 2.80
CA ILE A 48 11.96 -6.68 1.45
C ILE A 48 12.27 -5.27 0.94
N ALA A 49 12.35 -4.28 1.84
CA ALA A 49 12.70 -2.91 1.49
C ALA A 49 14.22 -2.70 1.32
N LEU A 50 15.05 -3.65 1.73
CA LEU A 50 16.51 -3.55 1.65
C LEU A 50 17.08 -3.28 0.24
N PRO A 51 16.57 -3.87 -0.86
CA PRO A 51 17.02 -3.52 -2.21
C PRO A 51 16.55 -2.15 -2.72
N VAL A 52 15.54 -1.53 -2.08
CA VAL A 52 14.93 -0.28 -2.57
C VAL A 52 15.92 0.88 -2.75
N PRO A 53 16.87 1.16 -1.82
CA PRO A 53 17.84 2.23 -2.01
C PRO A 53 18.71 2.04 -3.26
N PHE A 54 19.07 0.79 -3.59
CA PHE A 54 19.86 0.49 -4.78
C PHE A 54 19.04 0.68 -6.06
N ILE A 55 17.78 0.24 -6.03
CA ILE A 55 16.85 0.40 -7.15
C ILE A 55 16.48 1.88 -7.35
N MET A 56 16.56 2.73 -6.32
CA MET A 56 16.23 4.15 -6.42
C MET A 56 17.31 4.99 -7.13
N ILE A 57 18.53 4.47 -7.31
CA ILE A 57 19.65 5.22 -7.90
C ILE A 57 19.31 5.79 -9.30
N PRO A 58 18.81 5.00 -10.27
CA PRO A 58 18.44 5.51 -11.59
C PRO A 58 17.37 6.60 -11.54
N LEU A 59 16.44 6.52 -10.57
CA LEU A 59 15.40 7.52 -10.39
C LEU A 59 15.98 8.88 -9.97
N LEU A 60 17.05 8.87 -9.16
CA LEU A 60 17.74 10.08 -8.71
C LEU A 60 18.66 10.66 -9.78
N THR A 61 19.25 9.83 -10.64
CA THR A 61 20.19 10.28 -11.69
C THR A 61 19.49 10.67 -12.98
N GLU A 62 18.47 9.93 -13.40
CA GLU A 62 17.81 10.07 -14.70
C GLU A 62 16.39 10.66 -14.59
N GLY A 63 15.87 10.80 -13.36
CA GLY A 63 14.57 11.41 -13.08
C GLY A 63 13.44 10.70 -13.82
N LYS A 64 12.72 11.45 -14.67
CA LYS A 64 11.55 10.95 -15.42
C LYS A 64 11.90 9.80 -16.38
N LYS A 65 13.12 9.75 -16.93
CA LYS A 65 13.50 8.68 -17.88
C LYS A 65 13.56 7.30 -17.22
N ALA A 66 13.86 7.26 -15.93
CA ALA A 66 13.86 6.05 -15.12
C ALA A 66 12.53 5.81 -14.39
N GLY A 67 11.42 6.44 -14.81
CA GLY A 67 10.16 6.33 -14.07
C GLY A 67 9.58 4.91 -14.00
N ALA A 68 9.92 4.02 -14.93
CA ALA A 68 9.55 2.59 -14.85
C ALA A 68 10.11 1.91 -13.58
N VAL A 69 11.21 2.42 -13.03
CA VAL A 69 11.85 1.90 -11.81
C VAL A 69 11.00 2.16 -10.56
N LEU A 70 10.04 3.11 -10.61
CA LEU A 70 9.06 3.28 -9.53
C LEU A 70 8.18 2.06 -9.32
N ILE A 71 7.95 1.23 -10.36
CA ILE A 71 7.10 0.06 -10.25
C ILE A 71 7.65 -0.92 -9.21
N PRO A 72 8.88 -1.47 -9.35
CA PRO A 72 9.44 -2.36 -8.35
C PRO A 72 9.66 -1.67 -6.99
N ILE A 73 10.02 -0.38 -6.95
CA ILE A 73 10.15 0.36 -5.68
C ILE A 73 8.82 0.37 -4.92
N THR A 74 7.74 0.72 -5.60
CA THR A 74 6.41 0.81 -5.00
C THR A 74 5.93 -0.54 -4.53
N ILE A 75 6.13 -1.60 -5.32
CA ILE A 75 5.76 -2.96 -4.93
C ILE A 75 6.48 -3.37 -3.64
N LEU A 76 7.80 -3.19 -3.56
CA LEU A 76 8.59 -3.59 -2.41
C LEU A 76 8.21 -2.82 -1.15
N LEU A 77 8.06 -1.49 -1.26
CA LEU A 77 7.67 -0.65 -0.13
C LEU A 77 6.23 -0.93 0.32
N PHE A 78 5.30 -1.06 -0.62
CA PHE A 78 3.91 -1.35 -0.31
C PHE A 78 3.77 -2.72 0.38
N LEU A 79 4.41 -3.76 -0.16
CA LEU A 79 4.39 -5.09 0.46
C LEU A 79 5.08 -5.11 1.82
N CYS A 80 6.18 -4.39 1.98
CA CYS A 80 6.84 -4.22 3.27
C CYS A 80 5.86 -3.65 4.32
N VAL A 81 5.19 -2.53 3.99
CA VAL A 81 4.22 -1.90 4.90
C VAL A 81 3.02 -2.81 5.15
N TYR A 82 2.49 -3.45 4.11
CA TYR A 82 1.34 -4.35 4.22
C TYR A 82 1.64 -5.59 5.09
N PHE A 83 2.82 -6.19 4.96
CA PHE A 83 3.22 -7.32 5.80
C PHE A 83 3.52 -6.91 7.24
N LEU A 84 4.09 -5.71 7.46
CA LEU A 84 4.20 -5.15 8.81
C LEU A 84 2.83 -4.97 9.45
N TRP A 85 1.85 -4.47 8.69
CA TRP A 85 0.47 -4.37 9.16
C TRP A 85 -0.16 -5.73 9.47
N LEU A 86 0.06 -6.75 8.64
CA LEU A 86 -0.41 -8.12 8.90
C LEU A 86 0.22 -8.74 10.15
N ASN A 87 1.46 -8.40 10.49
CA ASN A 87 2.08 -8.85 11.74
C ASN A 87 1.43 -8.22 13.00
N ILE A 88 0.72 -7.10 12.85
CA ILE A 88 0.00 -6.43 13.94
C ILE A 88 -1.45 -6.93 14.04
N VAL A 89 -2.18 -6.95 12.92
CA VAL A 89 -3.62 -7.27 12.90
C VAL A 89 -3.87 -8.78 12.75
N GLY A 90 -2.87 -9.52 12.31
CA GLY A 90 -2.89 -10.97 12.14
C GLY A 90 -3.03 -11.39 10.67
N TRP A 91 -2.31 -12.46 10.32
CA TRP A 91 -2.20 -13.00 8.97
C TRP A 91 -3.52 -13.55 8.41
N GLN A 92 -4.48 -13.89 9.26
CA GLN A 92 -5.82 -14.31 8.84
C GLN A 92 -6.55 -13.25 8.01
N ASN A 93 -6.24 -11.96 8.23
CA ASN A 93 -6.85 -10.86 7.46
C ASN A 93 -6.37 -10.85 6.01
N ALA A 94 -5.23 -11.49 5.70
CA ALA A 94 -4.74 -11.61 4.34
C ALA A 94 -5.76 -12.28 3.41
N ALA A 95 -6.65 -13.12 3.93
CA ALA A 95 -7.73 -13.73 3.15
C ALA A 95 -8.77 -12.71 2.65
N GLN A 96 -8.96 -11.59 3.37
CA GLN A 96 -9.89 -10.52 3.00
C GLN A 96 -9.18 -9.35 2.31
N THR A 97 -7.90 -9.14 2.61
CA THR A 97 -7.10 -8.04 2.07
C THR A 97 -6.15 -8.47 0.96
N TRP A 98 -6.27 -9.70 0.44
CA TRP A 98 -5.47 -10.20 -0.68
C TRP A 98 -5.50 -9.29 -1.94
N PRO A 99 -6.57 -8.52 -2.26
CA PRO A 99 -6.52 -7.62 -3.42
C PRO A 99 -5.38 -6.59 -3.32
N ASN A 100 -4.84 -6.32 -2.12
CA ASN A 100 -3.66 -5.50 -1.94
C ASN A 100 -2.42 -6.01 -2.71
N PHE A 101 -2.32 -7.31 -3.01
CA PHE A 101 -1.27 -7.86 -3.86
C PHE A 101 -1.38 -7.40 -5.33
N ILE A 102 -2.59 -7.09 -5.80
CA ILE A 102 -2.84 -6.48 -7.12
C ILE A 102 -2.67 -4.96 -7.03
N LEU A 103 -3.05 -4.37 -5.90
CA LEU A 103 -2.92 -2.93 -5.67
C LEU A 103 -1.44 -2.49 -5.69
N ALA A 104 -0.53 -3.30 -5.15
CA ALA A 104 0.90 -2.99 -5.12
C ALA A 104 1.48 -2.64 -6.52
N PRO A 105 1.39 -3.50 -7.55
CA PRO A 105 1.81 -3.14 -8.90
C PRO A 105 0.91 -2.06 -9.53
N GLY A 106 -0.40 -2.03 -9.23
CA GLY A 106 -1.31 -0.99 -9.73
C GLY A 106 -0.89 0.42 -9.32
N LEU A 107 -0.53 0.61 -8.05
CA LEU A 107 0.04 1.86 -7.54
C LEU A 107 1.42 2.13 -8.14
N GLY A 108 2.25 1.10 -8.34
CA GLY A 108 3.54 1.25 -9.00
C GLY A 108 3.42 1.81 -10.42
N PHE A 109 2.50 1.25 -11.22
CA PHE A 109 2.20 1.78 -12.55
C PHE A 109 1.61 3.18 -12.50
N LEU A 110 0.71 3.46 -11.53
CA LEU A 110 0.12 4.79 -11.38
C LEU A 110 1.19 5.85 -11.06
N LEU A 111 2.08 5.58 -10.10
CA LEU A 111 3.15 6.49 -9.73
C LEU A 111 4.16 6.69 -10.86
N ALA A 112 4.49 5.62 -11.59
CA ALA A 112 5.30 5.71 -12.79
C ALA A 112 4.62 6.62 -13.84
N ALA A 113 3.32 6.43 -14.09
CA ALA A 113 2.53 7.23 -15.02
C ALA A 113 2.47 8.71 -14.65
N LEU A 114 2.32 9.02 -13.35
CA LEU A 114 2.30 10.39 -12.84
C LEU A 114 3.67 11.06 -12.96
N LEU A 115 4.77 10.33 -12.76
CA LEU A 115 6.12 10.89 -12.88
C LEU A 115 6.52 11.11 -14.35
N THR A 116 6.32 10.10 -15.20
CA THR A 116 6.77 10.15 -16.61
C THR A 116 5.80 10.91 -17.51
N GLY A 117 4.50 10.89 -17.19
CA GLY A 117 3.44 11.36 -18.07
C GLY A 117 3.12 10.40 -19.22
N GLU A 118 3.69 9.19 -19.22
CA GLU A 118 3.49 8.22 -20.30
C GLU A 118 2.14 7.50 -20.19
N VAL A 119 1.34 7.61 -21.25
CA VAL A 119 0.02 6.98 -21.35
C VAL A 119 0.09 5.45 -21.19
N GLY A 120 1.22 4.85 -21.57
CA GLY A 120 1.45 3.41 -21.50
C GLY A 120 1.33 2.82 -20.10
N PHE A 121 1.55 3.61 -19.03
CA PHE A 121 1.43 3.15 -17.65
C PHE A 121 0.02 3.34 -17.05
N TYR A 122 -0.78 4.29 -17.56
CA TYR A 122 -2.13 4.53 -17.04
C TYR A 122 -3.09 3.37 -17.31
N ILE A 123 -2.97 2.72 -18.47
CA ILE A 123 -3.82 1.58 -18.84
C ILE A 123 -3.65 0.41 -17.85
N PRO A 124 -2.44 -0.14 -17.63
CA PRO A 124 -2.27 -1.21 -16.65
C PRO A 124 -2.60 -0.76 -15.22
N ALA A 125 -2.27 0.48 -14.83
CA ALA A 125 -2.66 1.02 -13.53
C ALA A 125 -4.18 1.00 -13.34
N GLY A 126 -4.93 1.51 -14.32
CA GLY A 126 -6.39 1.57 -14.28
C GLY A 126 -7.02 0.19 -14.21
N ILE A 127 -6.53 -0.77 -15.00
CA ILE A 127 -7.03 -2.16 -14.97
C ILE A 127 -6.79 -2.79 -13.59
N LEU A 128 -5.58 -2.69 -13.05
CA LEU A 128 -5.23 -3.29 -11.76
C LEU A 128 -6.02 -2.66 -10.61
N ILE A 129 -6.13 -1.33 -10.58
CA ILE A 129 -6.91 -0.62 -9.55
C ILE A 129 -8.40 -0.96 -9.68
N ALA A 130 -8.95 -1.02 -10.90
CA ALA A 130 -10.34 -1.43 -11.11
C ALA A 130 -10.59 -2.87 -10.61
N LEU A 131 -9.68 -3.80 -10.89
CA LEU A 131 -9.77 -5.18 -10.36
C LEU A 131 -9.74 -5.21 -8.84
N VAL A 132 -8.86 -4.43 -8.20
CA VAL A 132 -8.81 -4.31 -6.73
C VAL A 132 -10.16 -3.85 -6.19
N VAL A 133 -10.74 -2.82 -6.80
CA VAL A 133 -12.06 -2.31 -6.43
C VAL A 133 -13.13 -3.40 -6.59
N ILE A 134 -13.17 -4.09 -7.72
CA ILE A 134 -14.13 -5.20 -7.98
C ILE A 134 -13.99 -6.31 -6.93
N PHE A 135 -12.76 -6.73 -6.60
CA PHE A 135 -12.54 -7.77 -5.61
C PHE A 135 -12.92 -7.32 -4.20
N TYR A 136 -12.62 -6.07 -3.82
CA TYR A 136 -13.11 -5.53 -2.56
C TYR A 136 -14.64 -5.43 -2.51
N PHE A 137 -15.28 -5.05 -3.61
CA PHE A 137 -16.73 -5.08 -3.74
C PHE A 137 -17.32 -6.49 -3.57
N SER A 138 -16.61 -7.54 -4.00
CA SER A 138 -17.06 -8.93 -3.78
C SER A 138 -17.09 -9.33 -2.30
N PHE A 139 -16.33 -8.67 -1.42
CA PHE A 139 -16.40 -8.91 0.02
C PHE A 139 -17.58 -8.20 0.69
N PHE A 140 -18.20 -7.21 0.02
CA PHE A 140 -19.42 -6.61 0.53
C PHE A 140 -20.56 -7.60 0.40
N ASN A 141 -21.14 -7.98 1.53
CA ASN A 141 -22.35 -8.78 1.54
C ASN A 141 -23.55 -7.90 1.16
N PHE A 142 -23.75 -7.72 -0.14
CA PHE A 142 -24.87 -6.96 -0.69
C PHE A 142 -26.22 -7.47 -0.16
N SER A 143 -26.32 -8.75 0.21
CA SER A 143 -27.54 -9.30 0.80
C SER A 143 -27.91 -8.61 2.12
N LEU A 144 -26.91 -8.26 2.96
CA LEU A 144 -27.17 -7.59 4.24
C LEU A 144 -27.60 -6.13 3.99
N MET A 145 -26.95 -5.44 3.05
CA MET A 145 -27.31 -4.07 2.69
C MET A 145 -28.71 -3.99 2.07
N ILE A 146 -29.04 -4.93 1.18
CA ILE A 146 -30.38 -5.08 0.59
C ILE A 146 -31.41 -5.42 1.67
N ALA A 147 -31.09 -6.31 2.62
CA ALA A 147 -31.98 -6.64 3.74
C ALA A 147 -32.28 -5.41 4.62
N ILE A 148 -31.27 -4.60 4.97
CA ILE A 148 -31.47 -3.36 5.73
C ILE A 148 -32.35 -2.38 4.96
N LEU A 149 -32.11 -2.21 3.65
CA LEU A 149 -32.94 -1.34 2.80
C LEU A 149 -34.40 -1.80 2.74
N LEU A 150 -34.63 -3.11 2.58
CA LEU A 150 -35.98 -3.70 2.56
C LEU A 150 -36.69 -3.52 3.90
N ILE A 151 -35.99 -3.73 5.03
CA ILE A 151 -36.54 -3.49 6.37
C ILE A 151 -36.91 -2.01 6.54
N GLY A 152 -36.02 -1.09 6.17
CA GLY A 152 -36.27 0.35 6.25
C GLY A 152 -37.47 0.79 5.40
N LEU A 153 -37.57 0.30 4.16
CA LEU A 153 -38.73 0.53 3.27
C LEU A 153 -40.03 -0.01 3.88
N GLY A 154 -40.00 -1.23 4.44
CA GLY A 154 -41.14 -1.83 5.14
C GLY A 154 -41.62 -0.97 6.31
N LEU A 155 -40.69 -0.51 7.15
CA LEU A 155 -40.99 0.37 8.29
C LEU A 155 -41.60 1.71 7.83
N LEU A 156 -41.10 2.30 6.75
CA LEU A 156 -41.65 3.54 6.19
C LEU A 156 -43.09 3.35 5.69
N ILE A 157 -43.37 2.25 4.99
CA ILE A 157 -44.72 1.95 4.49
C ILE A 157 -45.70 1.72 5.66
N VAL A 158 -45.30 0.94 6.66
CA VAL A 158 -46.12 0.67 7.85
C VAL A 158 -46.36 1.97 8.62
N GLY A 159 -45.31 2.75 8.87
CA GLY A 159 -45.40 4.03 9.59
C GLY A 159 -46.32 5.03 8.87
N LYS A 160 -46.19 5.16 7.54
CA LYS A 160 -47.06 6.02 6.74
C LYS A 160 -48.52 5.57 6.79
N THR A 161 -48.78 4.27 6.72
CA THR A 161 -50.13 3.69 6.78
C THR A 161 -50.75 3.93 8.15
N PHE A 162 -49.99 3.72 9.23
CA PHE A 162 -50.47 3.94 10.60
C PHE A 162 -50.78 5.41 10.86
N TYR A 163 -49.92 6.33 10.41
CA TYR A 163 -50.15 7.77 10.50
C TYR A 163 -51.45 8.20 9.79
N GLN A 164 -51.73 7.67 8.60
CA GLN A 164 -52.97 7.95 7.87
C GLN A 164 -54.21 7.44 8.63
N MET A 165 -54.13 6.26 9.26
CA MET A 165 -55.24 5.72 10.05
C MET A 165 -55.54 6.58 11.29
N VAL A 166 -54.50 7.06 12.00
CA VAL A 166 -54.67 7.94 13.17
C VAL A 166 -55.27 9.28 12.76
N LYS A 167 -54.76 9.90 11.68
CA LYS A 167 -55.24 11.19 11.20
C LYS A 167 -56.71 11.15 10.72
N LYS A 168 -57.16 10.04 10.14
CA LYS A 168 -58.55 9.88 9.67
C LYS A 168 -59.57 9.71 10.81
N LYS A 169 -59.12 9.38 12.03
CA LYS A 169 -59.96 9.21 13.22
C LYS A 169 -60.08 10.48 14.08
N SER A 170 -59.28 11.51 13.80
CA SER A 170 -59.33 12.84 14.42
C SER A 170 -60.07 13.83 13.52
#